data_AF-A0A523RS62-F1
#
_entry.id   AF-A0A523RS62-F1
#
_cell.length_a   1.000
_cell.length_b   1.000
_cell.length_c   1.000
_cell.angle_alpha   90.00
_cell.angle_beta   90.00
_cell.angle_gamma   90.00
#
_symmetry.space_group_name_H-M   'P 1'
#
loop_
_entity.id
_entity.type
_entity.pdbx_description
1 polymer ?
#
loop_
_entity_poly.entity_id
_entity_poly.type
_entity_poly.pdbx_seq_one_letter_code
_entity_poly.pdbx_strand_id
1 'polypeptide(L)' 'VDVKVTDACNGCGTCTQDVCFVDAIHLFDERAVINTQCRGCGRCVEVCPENAIELTIDNSQFVEVSIERVSSVVDVE' A
#
# COMPACT_ATOMS: atom_id res chain seq x y z
N VAL A 1 -6.72 3.22 6.43
CA VAL A 1 -5.69 2.52 5.63
C VAL A 1 -4.36 3.08 6.06
N ASP A 2 -3.44 2.20 6.44
CA ASP A 2 -2.06 2.56 6.77
C ASP A 2 -1.12 1.87 5.78
N VAL A 3 -0.02 2.51 5.42
CA VAL A 3 1.01 1.93 4.57
C VAL A 3 2.35 2.07 5.26
N LYS A 4 2.99 0.93 5.56
CA LYS A 4 4.19 0.87 6.38
C LYS A 4 5.31 0.12 5.68
N VAL A 5 6.53 0.64 5.81
CA VAL A 5 7.76 -0.03 5.35
C VAL A 5 8.36 -0.81 6.52
N THR A 6 8.44 -2.13 6.38
CA THR A 6 8.97 -3.05 7.40
C THR A 6 10.49 -3.11 7.37
N ASP A 7 11.08 -3.86 8.30
CA ASP A 7 12.53 -4.05 8.37
C ASP A 7 13.08 -5.03 7.32
N ALA A 8 12.20 -5.64 6.50
CA ALA A 8 12.61 -6.40 5.32
C ALA A 8 13.07 -5.51 4.15
N CYS A 9 12.92 -4.18 4.26
CA CYS A 9 13.35 -3.26 3.22
C CYS A 9 14.88 -3.25 3.10
N ASN A 10 15.38 -3.60 1.92
CA ASN A 10 16.82 -3.63 1.60
C ASN A 10 17.29 -2.43 0.77
N GLY A 11 16.45 -1.41 0.60
CA GLY A 11 16.83 -0.19 -0.11
C GLY A 11 16.90 -0.30 -1.64
N CYS A 12 16.40 -1.38 -2.27
CA CYS A 12 16.51 -1.58 -3.72
C CYS A 12 15.87 -0.47 -4.59
N GLY A 13 14.94 0.33 -4.05
CA GLY A 13 14.37 1.49 -4.73
C GLY A 13 13.31 1.18 -5.79
N THR A 14 12.94 -0.07 -6.05
CA THR A 14 11.91 -0.42 -7.05
C THR A 14 10.59 0.34 -6.81
N CYS A 15 10.20 0.50 -5.55
CA CYS A 15 8.97 1.19 -5.17
C CYS A 15 8.96 2.72 -5.43
N THR A 16 10.11 3.33 -5.75
CA THR A 16 10.23 4.78 -6.01
C THR A 16 10.31 5.10 -7.51
N GLN A 17 10.37 4.09 -8.39
CA GLN A 17 10.57 4.26 -9.83
C GLN A 17 9.21 4.38 -10.55
N ASP A 18 8.64 5.59 -10.55
CA ASP A 18 7.36 5.94 -11.22
C ASP A 18 6.13 5.13 -10.74
N VAL A 19 6.23 4.48 -9.58
CA VAL A 19 5.15 3.68 -8.98
C VAL A 19 4.09 4.56 -8.31
N CYS A 20 4.55 5.59 -7.57
CA CYS A 20 3.67 6.45 -6.80
C CYS A 20 3.23 7.67 -7.62
N PHE A 21 1.97 7.65 -8.08
CA PHE A 21 1.41 8.74 -8.88
C PHE A 21 1.26 10.09 -8.14
N VAL A 22 1.43 10.10 -6.81
CA VAL A 22 1.44 11.31 -5.97
C VAL A 22 2.81 11.61 -5.37
N ASP A 23 3.85 10.89 -5.80
CA ASP A 23 5.24 11.08 -5.34
C ASP A 23 5.39 11.10 -3.81
N ALA A 24 4.78 10.11 -3.14
CA ALA A 24 4.75 10.03 -1.67
C ALA A 24 5.80 9.08 -1.06
N ILE A 25 6.63 8.43 -1.88
CA ILE A 25 7.59 7.42 -1.43
C ILE A 25 8.97 7.70 -2.05
N HIS A 26 10.00 7.79 -1.20
CA HIS A 26 11.37 8.04 -1.61
C HIS A 26 12.35 7.15 -0.82
N LEU A 27 13.57 7.01 -1.33
CA LEU A 27 14.66 6.43 -0.56
C LEU A 27 15.34 7.49 0.31
N PHE A 28 15.57 7.15 1.57
CA PHE A 28 16.35 7.91 2.52
C PHE A 28 17.18 6.93 3.36
N ASP A 29 18.49 7.11 3.42
CA ASP A 29 19.43 6.23 4.14
C ASP A 29 19.17 4.73 3.88
N GLU A 30 19.14 4.35 2.59
CA GLU A 30 18.93 2.95 2.14
C GLU A 30 17.58 2.34 2.58
N ARG A 31 16.60 3.14 2.98
CA ARG A 31 15.25 2.70 3.33
C ARG A 31 14.19 3.48 2.58
N ALA A 32 13.12 2.80 2.17
CA ALA A 32 11.95 3.48 1.64
C ALA A 32 11.22 4.23 2.76
N VAL A 33 10.90 5.50 2.55
CA VAL A 33 10.18 6.37 3.48
C VAL A 33 8.94 6.91 2.78
N ILE A 34 7.80 6.79 3.44
CA ILE A 34 6.49 7.22 2.94
C ILE A 34 6.08 8.48 3.70
N ASN A 35 5.70 9.53 2.97
CA ASN A 35 5.25 10.79 3.55
C ASN A 35 3.71 10.87 3.67
N THR A 36 3.21 11.96 4.23
CA THR A 36 1.77 12.17 4.52
C THR A 36 0.89 12.35 3.28
N GLN A 37 1.46 12.50 2.09
CA GLN A 37 0.69 12.58 0.84
C GLN A 37 0.22 11.21 0.33
N CYS A 38 0.64 10.11 0.98
CA CYS A 38 0.23 8.76 0.62
C CYS A 38 -1.30 8.62 0.60
N ARG A 39 -1.82 8.03 -0.49
CA ARG A 39 -3.27 7.78 -0.69
C ARG A 39 -3.69 6.34 -0.40
N GLY A 40 -2.76 5.50 0.08
CA GLY A 40 -3.06 4.10 0.39
C GLY A 40 -3.49 3.27 -0.82
N CYS A 41 -2.90 3.51 -2.01
CA CYS A 41 -3.32 2.82 -3.24
C CYS A 41 -2.76 1.40 -3.41
N GLY A 42 -1.74 1.00 -2.64
CA GLY A 42 -1.17 -0.35 -2.68
C GLY A 42 -0.17 -0.65 -3.80
N ARG A 43 0.05 0.23 -4.78
CA ARG A 43 1.00 -0.05 -5.90
C ARG A 43 2.43 -0.36 -5.44
N CYS A 44 2.92 0.36 -4.43
CA CYS A 44 4.24 0.10 -3.87
C CYS A 44 4.34 -1.25 -3.15
N VAL A 45 3.23 -1.75 -2.59
CA VAL A 45 3.14 -3.10 -2.00
C VAL A 45 3.31 -4.15 -3.09
N GLU A 46 2.56 -4.01 -4.19
CA GLU A 46 2.55 -4.96 -5.30
C GLU A 46 3.92 -5.12 -5.98
N VAL A 47 4.67 -4.03 -6.15
CA VAL A 47 5.96 -4.05 -6.84
C VAL A 47 7.15 -4.36 -5.93
N CYS A 48 6.97 -4.45 -4.61
CA CYS A 48 8.09 -4.63 -3.70
C CYS A 48 8.61 -6.07 -3.76
N PRO A 49 9.84 -6.33 -4.27
CA PRO A 49 10.34 -7.68 -4.43
C PRO A 49 10.57 -8.39 -3.09
N GLU A 50 10.82 -7.63 -2.03
CA GLU A 50 11.05 -8.14 -0.67
C GLU A 50 9.76 -8.29 0.14
N ASN A 51 8.60 -7.92 -0.41
CA ASN A 51 7.35 -7.80 0.34
C ASN A 51 7.50 -6.93 1.62
N ALA A 52 8.36 -5.91 1.56
CA ALA A 52 8.72 -5.07 2.70
C ALA A 52 7.78 -3.88 2.93
N ILE A 53 6.70 -3.77 2.16
CA ILE A 53 5.71 -2.70 2.28
C ILE A 53 4.36 -3.34 2.53
N GLU A 54 3.71 -2.98 3.62
CA GLU A 54 2.42 -3.52 4.04
C GLU A 54 1.35 -2.44 3.94
N LEU A 55 0.16 -2.80 3.47
CA LEU A 55 -1.03 -1.98 3.52
C LEU A 55 -2.04 -2.65 4.43
N THR A 56 -2.48 -1.94 5.47
CA THR A 56 -3.44 -2.44 6.45
C THR A 56 -4.70 -1.58 6.49
N ILE A 57 -5.81 -2.21 6.86
CA ILE A 57 -7.08 -1.54 7.15
C ILE A 57 -7.41 -1.84 8.60
N ASP A 58 -7.34 -0.82 9.46
CA ASP A 58 -7.43 -1.01 10.92
C ASP A 58 -8.80 -1.51 11.39
N ASN A 59 -9.85 -1.17 10.64
CA ASN A 59 -11.22 -1.58 10.98
C ASN A 59 -11.68 -2.71 10.05
N SER A 60 -11.59 -3.95 10.54
CA SER A 60 -12.05 -5.14 9.83
C SER A 60 -13.56 -5.09 9.52
N GLN A 61 -14.38 -4.50 10.38
CA GLN A 61 -15.82 -4.36 10.14
C GLN A 61 -16.10 -3.51 8.89
N PHE A 62 -15.24 -2.53 8.60
CA PHE A 62 -15.40 -1.69 7.41
C PHE A 62 -15.22 -2.47 6.11
N VAL A 63 -14.34 -3.48 6.11
CA VAL A 63 -14.11 -4.35 4.95
C VAL A 63 -15.36 -5.20 4.69
N GLU A 64 -15.88 -5.88 5.70
CA GLU A 64 -17.08 -6.71 5.58
C GLU A 64 -18.29 -5.91 5.11
N VAL A 65 -18.53 -4.73 5.70
CA VAL A 65 -19.64 -3.85 5.28
C VAL A 65 -19.45 -3.35 3.85
N SER A 66 -18.21 -3.03 3.44
CA SER A 66 -17.94 -2.59 2.07
C SER A 66 -18.20 -3.70 1.06
N ILE A 67 -17.80 -4.93 1.39
CA ILE A 67 -18.08 -6.12 0.57
C ILE A 67 -19.59 -6.34 0.46
N GLU A 68 -20.33 -6.35 1.59
CA GLU A 68 -21.78 -6.53 1.59
C GLU A 68 -22.49 -5.50 0.69
N ARG A 69 -22.10 -4.22 0.79
CA ARG A 69 -22.70 -3.15 -0.02
C ARG A 69 -22.43 -3.31 -1.51
N VAL A 70 -21.20 -3.65 -1.89
CA VAL A 70 -20.85 -3.84 -3.30
C VAL A 70 -21.52 -5.10 -3.85
N SER A 71 -21.44 -6.22 -3.13
CA SER A 71 -22.06 -7.50 -3.51
C SER A 71 -23.58 -7.42 -3.63
N SER A 72 -24.23 -6.46 -2.95
CA SER A 72 -25.68 -6.25 -3.09
C SER A 72 -26.10 -5.66 -4.45
N VAL A 73 -25.16 -5.06 -5.20
CA VAL A 73 -25.42 -4.39 -6.48
C VAL A 73 -24.67 -5.00 -7.67
N VAL A 74 -23.87 -6.03 -7.44
CA VAL A 74 -23.17 -6.78 -8.50
C VAL A 74 -23.57 -8.25 -8.44
N ASP A 75 -23.69 -8.87 -9.61
CA ASP A 75 -23.81 -10.32 -9.69
C ASP A 75 -22.42 -10.91 -9.45
N VAL A 76 -22.21 -11.46 -8.25
CA VAL A 76 -21.02 -12.24 -7.92
C VAL A 76 -21.37 -13.71 -8.19
N GLU A 77 -20.83 -14.27 -9.28
CA GLU A 77 -20.98 -15.70 -9.61
C GLU A 77 -20.28 -16.61 -8.59
#